data_AF-A0A958J506-F1
#
_entry.id   AF-A0A958J506-F1
#
_cell.length_a   1.000
_cell.length_b   1.000
_cell.length_c   1.000
_cell.angle_alpha   90.00
_cell.angle_beta   90.00
_cell.angle_gamma   90.00
#
_symmetry.space_group_name_H-M   'P 1'
#
loop_
_entity.id
_entity.type
_entity.pdbx_description
1 polymer ?
#
loop_
_entity_poly.entity_id
_entity_poly.type
_entity_poly.pdbx_seq_one_letter_code
_entity_poly.pdbx_strand_id
1 'polypeptide(L)'
;MKRLMIASLLGGTFLLSSLAFAEKGCSGPGKPGEFFKELELNSEQKEILREMRDDRMEMLKRMRQLHEKREALNEMLSDYSVSEDAIREAAGEIGKEMQGFGEKRLENMFKLRRTLNRDQFLKVIEKLEERKRDHFGRGPEKWGEKFDANNRCAGGVD
;
A
#
# COMPACT_ATOMS: atom_id res chain seq x y z
N MET A 1 -59.36 -13.27 -9.70
CA MET A 1 -58.90 -14.57 -10.22
C MET A 1 -57.50 -14.82 -9.63
N LYS A 2 -57.33 -15.43 -8.45
CA LYS A 2 -57.28 -16.88 -8.09
C LYS A 2 -56.32 -17.74 -8.94
N ARG A 3 -55.20 -18.13 -8.30
CA ARG A 3 -54.29 -19.28 -8.52
C ARG A 3 -53.40 -19.19 -9.77
N LEU A 4 -52.09 -19.48 -9.72
CA LEU A 4 -51.50 -20.76 -9.35
C LEU A 4 -50.10 -20.57 -8.72
N MET A 5 -49.89 -21.19 -7.56
CA MET A 5 -48.55 -21.56 -7.09
C MET A 5 -48.09 -22.77 -7.90
N ILE A 6 -46.86 -22.74 -8.42
CA ILE A 6 -46.13 -23.95 -8.80
C ILE A 6 -44.83 -23.94 -8.01
N ALA A 7 -44.85 -24.71 -6.93
CA ALA A 7 -43.67 -25.18 -6.24
C ALA A 7 -43.01 -26.27 -7.09
N SER A 8 -41.77 -26.05 -7.50
CA SER A 8 -40.92 -27.11 -8.05
C SER A 8 -39.68 -27.25 -7.16
N LEU A 9 -39.79 -28.22 -6.26
CA LEU A 9 -38.72 -28.90 -5.55
C LEU A 9 -38.00 -29.84 -6.51
N LEU A 10 -36.81 -29.46 -6.97
CA LEU A 10 -35.74 -30.35 -7.43
C LEU A 10 -34.45 -29.66 -6.99
N GLY A 11 -33.77 -30.07 -5.92
CA GLY A 11 -33.26 -31.42 -5.77
C GLY A 11 -31.98 -31.61 -6.58
N GLY A 12 -31.04 -30.66 -6.47
CA GLY A 12 -29.73 -30.71 -7.11
C GLY A 12 -28.65 -30.44 -6.07
N THR A 13 -28.27 -31.47 -5.32
CA THR A 13 -27.03 -31.48 -4.53
C THR A 13 -25.84 -31.40 -5.48
N PHE A 14 -25.43 -30.18 -5.81
CA PHE A 14 -24.09 -29.95 -6.32
C PHE A 14 -23.14 -30.19 -5.15
N LEU A 15 -22.40 -31.28 -5.25
CA LEU A 15 -21.13 -31.48 -4.56
C LEU A 15 -20.22 -30.33 -4.98
N LEU A 16 -20.31 -29.20 -4.29
CA LEU A 16 -19.26 -28.20 -4.26
C LEU A 16 -18.10 -28.86 -3.54
N SER A 17 -17.32 -29.57 -4.33
CA SER A 17 -15.93 -29.91 -4.08
C SER A 17 -15.31 -28.74 -3.36
N SER A 18 -14.96 -28.96 -2.10
CA SER A 18 -14.11 -28.10 -1.31
C SER A 18 -12.81 -27.94 -2.10
N LEU A 19 -12.77 -26.94 -2.99
CA LEU A 19 -11.56 -26.31 -3.44
C LEU A 19 -10.94 -25.74 -2.17
N ALA A 20 -10.21 -26.60 -1.49
CA ALA A 20 -9.19 -26.23 -0.56
C ALA A 20 -8.18 -25.43 -1.41
N PHE A 21 -8.48 -24.15 -1.58
CA PHE A 21 -7.49 -23.14 -1.81
C PHE A 21 -6.53 -23.27 -0.65
N ALA A 22 -5.51 -24.10 -0.85
CA ALA A 22 -4.26 -23.99 -0.13
C ALA A 22 -3.73 -22.60 -0.49
N GLU A 23 -4.21 -21.60 0.26
CA GLU A 23 -3.55 -20.33 0.42
C GLU A 23 -2.16 -20.65 0.97
N LYS A 24 -1.22 -20.93 0.07
CA LYS A 24 0.20 -20.68 0.32
C LYS A 24 0.29 -19.18 0.53
N GLY A 25 -0.08 -18.74 1.73
CA GLY A 25 0.13 -17.39 2.20
C GLY A 25 1.60 -17.12 1.99
N CYS A 26 1.93 -16.27 1.04
CA CYS A 26 3.26 -15.73 0.88
C CYS A 26 3.61 -15.11 2.23
N SER A 27 4.37 -15.84 3.05
CA SER A 27 4.96 -15.37 4.28
C SER A 27 6.05 -14.38 3.88
N GLY A 28 5.59 -13.20 3.49
CA GLY A 28 6.40 -12.04 3.17
C GLY A 28 7.13 -11.55 4.42
N PRO A 29 8.11 -10.66 4.21
CA PRO A 29 9.06 -10.24 5.24
C PRO A 29 8.32 -9.57 6.41
N GLY A 30 8.35 -10.21 7.59
CA GLY A 30 8.00 -9.68 8.91
C GLY A 30 6.59 -9.09 9.05
N LYS A 31 5.73 -9.67 9.89
CA LYS A 31 4.43 -9.08 10.21
C LYS A 31 4.67 -7.65 10.77
N PRO A 32 4.15 -6.58 10.12
CA PRO A 32 4.44 -5.20 10.50
C PRO A 32 4.15 -4.84 11.97
N GLY A 33 3.35 -5.65 12.65
CA GLY A 33 3.01 -5.49 14.06
C GLY A 33 4.02 -6.02 15.07
N GLU A 34 5.06 -6.77 14.67
CA GLU A 34 6.00 -7.37 15.63
C GLU A 34 6.90 -6.31 16.28
N PHE A 35 7.42 -5.37 15.51
CA PHE A 35 8.28 -4.29 16.03
C PHE A 35 7.59 -3.45 17.13
N PHE A 36 6.31 -3.12 16.97
CA PHE A 36 5.60 -2.31 17.96
C PHE A 36 5.30 -3.06 19.27
N LYS A 37 5.37 -4.40 19.28
CA LYS A 37 5.24 -5.18 20.52
C LYS A 37 6.47 -5.02 21.42
N GLU A 38 7.64 -4.77 20.84
CA GLU A 38 8.92 -4.61 21.56
C GLU A 38 9.07 -3.25 22.25
N LEU A 39 8.18 -2.29 21.94
CA LEU A 39 8.24 -0.93 22.48
C LEU A 39 7.46 -0.74 23.79
N GLU A 40 6.82 -1.81 24.31
CA GLU A 40 6.05 -1.78 25.58
C GLU A 40 5.06 -0.61 25.65
N LEU A 41 4.32 -0.40 24.55
CA LEU A 41 3.42 0.75 24.40
C LEU A 41 2.22 0.68 25.35
N ASN A 42 1.88 1.82 25.96
CA ASN A 42 0.64 1.95 26.72
C ASN A 42 -0.59 2.06 25.79
N SER A 43 -1.80 2.05 26.37
CA SER A 43 -3.05 2.04 25.59
C SER A 43 -3.24 3.31 24.76
N GLU A 44 -2.86 4.47 25.28
CA GLU A 44 -2.97 5.76 24.57
C GLU A 44 -2.01 5.83 23.36
N GLN A 45 -0.75 5.43 23.56
CA GLN A 45 0.24 5.34 22.49
C GLN A 45 -0.18 4.36 21.38
N LYS A 46 -0.79 3.23 21.76
CA LYS A 46 -1.33 2.25 20.80
C LYS A 46 -2.44 2.83 19.94
N GLU A 47 -3.33 3.63 20.52
CA GLU A 47 -4.43 4.24 19.77
C GLU A 47 -3.91 5.28 18.77
N ILE A 48 -2.99 6.14 19.20
CA ILE A 48 -2.33 7.11 18.31
C ILE A 48 -1.62 6.41 17.14
N LEU A 49 -0.96 5.28 17.39
CA LEU A 49 -0.29 4.51 16.35
C LEU A 49 -1.27 3.81 15.40
N ARG A 50 -2.50 3.48 15.84
CA ARG A 50 -3.55 2.97 14.96
C ARG A 50 -4.03 4.05 14.01
N GLU A 51 -4.29 5.26 14.49
CA GLU A 51 -4.64 6.40 13.63
C GLU A 51 -3.54 6.64 12.58
N MET A 52 -2.27 6.62 12.99
CA MET A 52 -1.14 6.77 12.06
C MET A 52 -1.05 5.66 11.01
N ARG A 53 -1.46 4.43 11.36
CA ARG A 53 -1.55 3.32 10.42
C ARG A 53 -2.65 3.57 9.40
N ASP A 54 -3.77 4.11 9.82
CA ASP A 54 -4.91 4.39 8.93
C ASP A 54 -4.56 5.56 7.98
N ASP A 55 -3.89 6.61 8.49
CA ASP A 55 -3.26 7.67 7.67
C ASP A 55 -2.30 7.08 6.63
N ARG A 56 -1.50 6.08 7.01
CA ARG A 56 -0.60 5.39 6.08
C ARG A 56 -1.38 4.63 5.00
N MET A 57 -2.51 4.01 5.33
CA MET A 57 -3.34 3.31 4.33
C MET A 57 -3.94 4.28 3.33
N GLU A 58 -4.39 5.45 3.79
CA GLU A 58 -4.84 6.53 2.90
C GLU A 58 -3.70 7.03 2.01
N MET A 59 -2.51 7.24 2.59
CA MET A 59 -1.32 7.64 1.85
C MET A 59 -0.96 6.64 0.76
N LEU A 60 -1.07 5.33 1.02
CA LEU A 60 -0.84 4.28 0.01
C LEU A 60 -1.87 4.33 -1.13
N LYS A 61 -3.14 4.67 -0.84
CA LYS A 61 -4.15 4.88 -1.88
C LYS A 61 -3.76 6.06 -2.77
N ARG A 62 -3.38 7.19 -2.17
CA ARG A 62 -2.93 8.37 -2.91
C ARG A 62 -1.65 8.12 -3.71
N MET A 63 -0.74 7.27 -3.22
CA MET A 63 0.46 6.88 -3.98
C MET A 63 0.13 6.13 -5.27
N ARG A 64 -0.98 5.37 -5.31
CA ARG A 64 -1.44 4.74 -6.56
C ARG A 64 -1.96 5.77 -7.55
N GLN A 65 -2.76 6.74 -7.08
CA GLN A 65 -3.23 7.83 -7.93
C GLN A 65 -2.07 8.67 -8.50
N LEU A 66 -1.05 8.93 -7.68
CA LEU A 66 0.17 9.59 -8.13
C LEU A 66 0.92 8.77 -9.19
N HIS A 67 0.90 7.44 -9.09
CA HIS A 67 1.50 6.57 -10.10
C HIS A 67 0.75 6.67 -11.43
N GLU A 68 -0.59 6.61 -11.41
CA GLU A 68 -1.44 6.80 -12.60
C GLU A 68 -1.19 8.17 -13.25
N LYS A 69 -1.08 9.24 -12.45
CA LYS A 69 -0.73 10.57 -12.96
C LYS A 69 0.63 10.61 -13.66
N ARG A 70 1.62 9.88 -13.15
CA ARG A 70 2.95 9.79 -13.77
C ARG A 70 2.92 9.02 -15.07
N GLU A 71 2.13 7.95 -15.15
CA GLU A 71 1.90 7.21 -16.39
C GLU A 71 1.25 8.11 -17.44
N ALA A 72 0.19 8.84 -17.07
CA ALA A 72 -0.45 9.82 -17.94
C ALA A 72 0.52 10.92 -18.41
N LEU A 73 1.36 11.46 -17.52
CA LEU A 73 2.40 12.43 -17.92
C LEU A 73 3.40 11.82 -18.92
N ASN A 74 3.80 10.56 -18.74
CA ASN A 74 4.70 9.87 -19.67
C ASN A 74 4.04 9.68 -21.04
N GLU A 75 2.75 9.35 -21.08
CA GLU A 75 1.97 9.27 -22.33
C GLU A 75 1.93 10.63 -23.03
N MET A 76 1.64 11.71 -22.29
CA MET A 76 1.64 13.08 -22.82
C MET A 76 3.00 13.48 -23.39
N LEU A 77 4.11 13.10 -22.75
CA LEU A 77 5.45 13.37 -23.25
C LEU A 77 5.80 12.62 -24.53
N SER A 78 5.14 11.48 -24.79
CA SER A 78 5.33 10.70 -26.01
C SER A 78 4.46 11.17 -27.19
N ASP A 79 3.40 11.94 -26.91
CA ASP A 79 2.50 12.49 -27.91
C ASP A 79 2.88 13.93 -28.29
N TYR A 80 3.49 14.08 -29.47
CA TYR A 80 3.91 15.37 -30.02
C TYR A 80 2.76 16.34 -30.32
N SER A 81 1.50 15.88 -30.27
CA SER A 81 0.33 16.76 -30.43
C SER A 81 -0.05 17.50 -29.13
N VAL A 82 0.45 17.05 -27.98
CA VAL A 82 0.18 17.66 -26.68
C VAL A 82 1.02 18.93 -26.51
N SER A 83 0.38 20.01 -26.10
CA SER A 83 1.06 21.28 -25.84
C SER A 83 2.00 21.20 -24.63
N GLU A 84 3.12 21.93 -24.68
CA GLU A 84 4.06 22.05 -23.57
C GLU A 84 3.39 22.56 -22.27
N ASP A 85 2.43 23.48 -22.37
CA ASP A 85 1.72 24.02 -21.20
C ASP A 85 0.92 22.94 -20.45
N ALA A 86 0.25 22.05 -21.19
CA ALA A 86 -0.47 20.91 -20.59
C ALA A 86 0.49 19.94 -19.87
N ILE A 87 1.67 19.68 -20.44
CA ILE A 87 2.71 18.86 -19.81
C ILE A 87 3.21 19.51 -18.51
N ARG A 88 3.46 20.84 -18.54
CA ARG A 88 3.89 21.61 -17.36
C ARG A 88 2.83 21.61 -16.27
N GLU A 89 1.56 21.72 -16.62
CA GLU A 89 0.45 21.65 -15.68
C GLU A 89 0.39 20.29 -14.97
N ALA A 90 0.40 19.19 -15.75
CA ALA A 90 0.42 17.83 -15.20
C ALA A 90 1.64 17.57 -14.29
N ALA A 91 2.82 18.01 -14.70
CA ALA A 91 4.03 17.93 -13.88
C ALA A 91 3.91 18.74 -12.58
N GLY A 92 3.29 19.92 -12.66
CA GLY A 92 3.01 20.78 -11.50
C GLY A 92 2.06 20.12 -10.49
N GLU A 93 1.03 19.44 -10.94
CA GLU A 93 0.12 18.67 -10.06
C GLU A 93 0.85 17.54 -9.34
N ILE A 94 1.64 16.75 -10.06
CA ILE A 94 2.47 15.68 -9.50
C ILE A 94 3.42 16.25 -8.44
N GLY A 95 4.04 17.41 -8.73
CA GLY A 95 4.91 18.12 -7.77
C GLY A 95 4.19 18.50 -6.48
N LYS A 96 2.99 19.08 -6.58
CA LYS A 96 2.15 19.44 -5.41
C LYS A 96 1.78 18.22 -4.58
N GLU A 97 1.39 17.12 -5.21
CA GLU A 97 1.08 15.87 -4.49
C GLU A 97 2.31 15.30 -3.77
N MET A 98 3.46 15.29 -4.45
CA MET A 98 4.73 14.86 -3.86
C MET A 98 5.13 15.70 -2.64
N GLN A 99 4.94 17.02 -2.70
CA GLN A 99 5.16 17.88 -1.56
C GLN A 99 4.24 17.52 -0.39
N GLY A 100 2.94 17.32 -0.65
CA GLY A 100 1.96 16.92 0.37
C GLY A 100 2.33 15.60 1.07
N PHE A 101 2.90 14.63 0.34
CA PHE A 101 3.43 13.40 0.95
C PHE A 101 4.60 13.67 1.90
N GLY A 102 5.51 14.57 1.53
CA GLY A 102 6.63 14.98 2.37
C GLY A 102 6.15 15.63 3.67
N GLU A 103 5.22 16.57 3.57
CA GLU A 103 4.63 17.27 4.71
C GLU A 103 3.92 16.30 5.67
N LYS A 104 3.06 15.42 5.15
CA LYS A 104 2.35 14.42 5.96
C LYS A 104 3.30 13.45 6.65
N ARG A 105 4.39 13.06 5.99
CA ARG A 105 5.43 12.22 6.60
C ARG A 105 6.11 12.93 7.77
N LEU A 106 6.44 14.22 7.63
CA LEU A 106 7.03 15.01 8.71
C LEU A 106 6.06 15.17 9.88
N GLU A 107 4.79 15.46 9.61
CA GLU A 107 3.74 15.55 10.63
C GLU A 107 3.66 14.25 11.44
N ASN A 108 3.62 13.09 10.76
CA ASN A 108 3.63 11.79 11.40
C ASN A 108 4.89 11.56 12.25
N MET A 109 6.05 12.02 11.80
CA MET A 109 7.27 11.93 12.61
C MET A 109 7.22 12.80 13.86
N PHE A 110 6.64 14.00 13.77
CA PHE A 110 6.42 14.84 14.95
C PHE A 110 5.38 14.24 15.90
N LYS A 111 4.33 13.59 15.38
CA LYS A 111 3.36 12.85 16.19
C LYS A 111 4.06 11.75 16.99
N LEU A 112 4.88 10.91 16.34
CA LEU A 112 5.68 9.88 17.01
C LEU A 112 6.59 10.45 18.09
N ARG A 113 7.31 11.53 17.79
CA ARG A 113 8.24 12.17 18.74
C ARG A 113 7.54 12.68 20.00
N ARG A 114 6.28 13.14 19.89
CA ARG A 114 5.48 13.63 21.03
C ARG A 114 4.83 12.49 21.82
N THR A 115 4.44 11.41 21.14
CA THR A 115 3.72 10.29 21.74
C THR A 115 4.64 9.29 22.44
N LEU A 116 5.83 9.06 21.89
CA LEU A 116 6.80 8.11 22.42
C LEU A 116 7.76 8.79 23.39
N ASN A 117 8.23 8.06 24.41
CA ASN A 117 9.36 8.52 25.18
C ASN A 117 10.65 8.50 24.33
N ARG A 118 11.72 9.10 24.83
CA ARG A 118 12.98 9.26 24.10
C ARG A 118 13.53 7.92 23.60
N ASP A 119 13.57 6.90 24.45
CA ASP A 119 14.18 5.62 24.12
C ASP A 119 13.33 4.82 23.13
N GLN A 120 12.00 4.85 23.29
CA GLN A 120 11.06 4.29 22.33
C GLN A 120 11.22 4.95 20.96
N PHE A 121 11.31 6.28 20.92
CA PHE A 121 11.48 7.02 19.67
C PHE A 121 12.81 6.70 18.98
N LEU A 122 13.91 6.61 19.73
CA LEU A 122 15.21 6.23 19.17
C LEU A 122 15.20 4.83 18.55
N LYS A 123 14.55 3.85 19.19
CA LYS A 123 14.35 2.51 18.61
C LYS A 123 13.56 2.56 17.29
N VAL A 124 12.53 3.41 17.22
CA VAL A 124 11.77 3.63 15.97
C VAL A 124 12.68 4.19 14.87
N ILE A 125 13.50 5.20 15.17
CA ILE A 125 14.42 5.79 14.19
C ILE A 125 15.44 4.77 13.71
N GLU A 126 16.07 4.02 14.61
CA GLU A 126 17.02 2.96 14.28
C GLU A 126 16.40 1.92 13.35
N LYS A 127 15.17 1.48 13.64
CA LYS A 127 14.46 0.53 12.79
C LYS A 127 14.14 1.09 11.40
N LEU A 128 13.81 2.38 11.32
CA LEU A 128 13.58 3.06 10.05
C LEU A 128 14.88 3.16 9.22
N GLU A 129 16.03 3.38 9.86
CA GLU A 129 17.34 3.42 9.21
C GLU A 129 17.80 2.04 8.74
N GLU A 130 17.60 0.99 9.55
CA GLU A 130 17.85 -0.40 9.16
C GLU A 130 17.09 -0.75 7.87
N ARG A 131 15.77 -0.46 7.83
CA ARG A 131 14.95 -0.70 6.63
C ARG A 131 15.45 0.08 5.41
N LYS A 132 15.89 1.33 5.58
CA LYS A 132 16.49 2.10 4.48
C LYS A 132 17.74 1.39 3.95
N ARG A 133 18.64 0.95 4.84
CA ARG A 133 19.86 0.23 4.43
C ARG A 133 19.54 -1.06 3.67
N ASP A 134 18.53 -1.82 4.10
CA ASP A 134 18.12 -3.05 3.41
C ASP A 134 17.57 -2.82 2.00
N HIS A 135 16.91 -1.68 1.78
CA HIS A 135 16.33 -1.32 0.49
C HIS A 135 17.35 -0.67 -0.46
N PHE A 136 18.31 0.10 0.04
CA PHE A 136 19.33 0.76 -0.77
C PHE A 136 20.64 -0.04 -0.91
N GLY A 137 20.90 -1.02 -0.03
CA GLY A 137 22.12 -1.82 0.00
C GLY A 137 22.09 -3.07 -0.89
N ARG A 138 20.94 -3.41 -1.51
CA ARG A 138 20.87 -4.44 -2.56
C ARG A 138 21.06 -3.74 -3.90
N GLY A 139 22.27 -3.84 -4.45
CA GLY A 139 22.62 -3.26 -5.75
C GLY A 139 21.68 -3.65 -6.91
N PRO A 140 21.83 -3.01 -8.07
CA PRO A 140 20.92 -3.14 -9.22
C PRO A 140 20.73 -4.57 -9.75
N GLU A 141 21.58 -5.54 -9.38
CA GLU A 141 21.52 -6.94 -9.82
C GLU A 141 20.21 -7.68 -9.47
N LYS A 142 19.40 -7.21 -8.51
CA LYS A 142 18.14 -7.89 -8.11
C LYS A 142 16.85 -7.17 -8.52
N TRP A 143 16.93 -6.05 -9.23
CA TRP A 143 15.73 -5.36 -9.71
C TRP A 143 15.07 -6.07 -10.91
N GLY A 144 15.85 -6.80 -11.73
CA GLY A 144 15.31 -7.59 -12.83
C GLY A 144 14.49 -8.81 -12.38
N GLU A 145 14.94 -9.56 -11.37
CA GLU A 145 14.25 -10.79 -10.92
C GLU A 145 12.95 -10.53 -10.14
N LYS A 146 12.79 -9.36 -9.50
CA LYS A 146 11.63 -9.08 -8.64
C LYS A 146 10.47 -8.40 -9.36
N PHE A 147 10.70 -7.73 -10.49
CA PHE A 147 9.60 -7.18 -11.29
C PHE A 147 8.71 -8.30 -11.84
N ASP A 148 9.32 -9.42 -12.24
CA ASP A 148 8.63 -10.64 -12.70
C ASP A 148 7.92 -11.43 -11.59
N ALA A 149 8.27 -11.19 -10.32
CA ALA A 149 7.63 -11.86 -9.18
C ALA A 149 6.36 -11.12 -8.73
N ASN A 150 6.30 -9.79 -8.84
CA ASN A 150 5.09 -9.03 -8.51
C ASN A 150 4.05 -9.06 -9.64
N ASN A 151 4.45 -9.14 -10.91
CA ASN A 151 3.51 -9.30 -12.02
C ASN A 151 2.86 -10.70 -12.07
N ARG A 152 3.45 -11.71 -11.42
CA ARG A 152 2.84 -13.03 -11.28
C ARG A 152 1.70 -13.09 -10.27
N CYS A 153 1.54 -12.07 -9.42
CA CYS A 153 0.48 -12.01 -8.41
C CYS A 153 -0.59 -10.94 -8.72
N ALA A 154 -0.37 -10.08 -9.72
CA ALA A 154 -1.34 -9.11 -10.20
C ALA A 154 -2.07 -9.68 -11.42
N GLY A 155 -2.88 -10.72 -11.22
CA GLY A 155 -3.96 -11.12 -12.12
C GLY A 155 -3.60 -11.27 -13.61
N GLY A 156 -3.29 -12.50 -14.01
CA GLY A 156 -3.94 -13.02 -15.21
C GLY A 156 -5.45 -12.92 -14.99
N VAL A 157 -6.04 -11.86 -15.52
CA VAL A 157 -7.46 -11.82 -15.86
C VAL A 157 -7.51 -12.44 -17.24
N ASP A 158 -8.28 -13.53 -17.37
CA ASP A 158 -8.53 -14.22 -18.63
C ASP A 158 -8.99 -13.27 -19.75
#